data_AF-A0A1X7TQ92-F1
#
_entry.id   AF-A0A1X7TQ92-F1
#
_cell.length_a   1.000
_cell.length_b   1.000
_cell.length_c   1.000
_cell.angle_alpha   90.00
_cell.angle_beta   90.00
_cell.angle_gamma   90.00
#
_symmetry.space_group_name_H-M   'P 1'
#
loop_
_entity.id
_entity.type
_entity.pdbx_description
1 polymer ?
#
loop_
_entity_poly.entity_id
_entity_poly.type
_entity_poly.pdbx_seq_one_letter_code
_entity_poly.pdbx_strand_id
1 'polypeptide(L)'
;MPSGTLRLWFYDLEFCFCLLYWMGVLLSSSPHDCPICDKESDPMGDTQRVCGGNGDRIICHNSPCEVIFFSAQAADLASRKEVSSLLSDSCSHPADIFLPSWSGGKPTVFDVTVISPI
;
A
#
# COMPACT_ATOMS: atom_id res chain seq x y z
N MET A 1 -0.85 5.93 -19.04
CA MET A 1 -2.14 5.47 -18.47
C MET A 1 -1.85 4.49 -17.36
N PRO A 2 -2.66 4.46 -16.29
CA PRO A 2 -2.51 3.49 -15.22
C PRO A 2 -2.61 2.05 -15.78
N SER A 3 -1.84 1.11 -15.22
CA SER A 3 -1.78 -0.27 -15.73
C SER A 3 -3.03 -1.04 -15.33
N GLY A 4 -3.89 -1.37 -16.29
CA GLY A 4 -5.08 -2.19 -16.07
C GLY A 4 -4.77 -3.58 -15.50
N THR A 5 -3.61 -4.13 -15.84
CA THR A 5 -3.11 -5.42 -15.33
C THR A 5 -2.78 -5.37 -13.84
N LEU A 6 -2.34 -4.21 -13.33
CA LEU A 6 -1.98 -4.04 -11.92
C LEU A 6 -3.13 -3.47 -11.08
N ARG A 7 -4.31 -3.23 -11.68
CA ARG A 7 -5.47 -2.58 -11.05
C ARG A 7 -5.13 -1.27 -10.32
N LEU A 8 -4.09 -0.58 -10.78
CA LEU A 8 -3.74 0.75 -10.30
C LEU A 8 -4.67 1.72 -11.02
N TRP A 9 -5.73 2.17 -10.36
CA TRP A 9 -6.66 3.17 -10.90
C TRP A 9 -6.61 4.40 -9.99
N PHE A 10 -6.65 5.58 -10.60
CA PHE A 10 -6.85 6.84 -9.90
C PHE A 10 -8.11 7.50 -10.47
N TYR A 11 -8.93 8.07 -9.61
CA TYR A 11 -9.89 9.08 -10.05
C TYR A 11 -9.14 10.35 -10.50
N ASP A 12 -9.75 11.17 -11.36
CA ASP A 12 -9.11 12.38 -11.90
C ASP A 12 -8.59 13.31 -10.78
N LEU A 13 -9.35 13.43 -9.68
CA LEU A 13 -8.94 14.21 -8.52
C LEU A 13 -7.76 13.58 -7.77
N GLU A 14 -7.74 12.27 -7.59
CA GLU A 14 -6.63 11.56 -6.93
C GLU A 14 -5.35 11.66 -7.76
N PHE A 15 -5.48 11.58 -9.09
CA PHE A 15 -4.37 11.75 -10.00
C PHE A 15 -3.78 13.17 -9.93
N CYS A 16 -4.64 14.20 -9.99
CA CYS A 16 -4.23 15.59 -9.82
C CYS A 16 -3.57 15.81 -8.45
N PHE A 17 -4.15 15.28 -7.38
CA PHE A 17 -3.60 15.35 -6.03
C PHE A 17 -2.20 14.72 -5.96
N CYS A 18 -2.03 13.52 -6.52
CA CYS A 18 -0.74 12.84 -6.58
C CYS A 18 0.30 13.65 -7.37
N LEU A 19 -0.08 14.27 -8.48
CA LEU A 19 0.82 15.12 -9.26
C LEU A 19 1.25 16.37 -8.50
N LEU A 20 0.31 17.08 -7.89
CA LEU A 20 0.61 18.29 -7.10
C LEU A 20 1.53 17.95 -5.93
N TYR A 21 1.22 16.88 -5.20
CA TYR A 21 2.08 16.35 -4.14
C TYR A 21 3.49 16.03 -4.65
N TRP A 22 3.60 15.31 -5.77
CA TRP A 22 4.91 14.93 -6.34
C TRP A 22 5.72 16.13 -6.84
N MET A 23 5.05 17.20 -7.26
CA MET A 23 5.67 18.48 -7.61
C MET A 23 5.98 19.36 -6.39
N GLY A 24 5.61 18.94 -5.17
CA GLY A 24 5.78 19.72 -3.95
C GLY A 24 4.89 20.96 -3.87
N VAL A 25 3.75 20.96 -4.56
CA VAL A 25 2.77 22.05 -4.55
C VAL A 25 1.87 21.86 -3.34
N LEU A 26 1.69 22.93 -2.55
CA LEU A 26 0.79 22.93 -1.40
C LEU A 26 -0.66 22.65 -1.87
N LEU A 27 -1.28 21.67 -1.23
CA LEU A 27 -2.66 21.23 -1.51
C LEU A 27 -3.68 22.09 -0.77
N SER A 28 -3.24 22.79 0.28
CA SER A 28 -4.01 23.81 0.97
C SER A 28 -3.17 25.07 1.20
N SER A 29 -3.81 26.23 1.24
CA SER A 29 -3.16 27.50 1.61
C SER A 29 -2.86 27.61 3.11
N SER A 30 -3.55 26.84 3.95
CA SER A 30 -3.39 26.84 5.41
C SER A 30 -3.62 25.45 6.01
N PRO A 31 -3.04 25.15 7.18
CA PRO A 31 -3.42 23.98 7.96
C PRO A 31 -4.92 23.97 8.23
N HIS A 32 -5.51 22.78 8.28
CA HIS A 32 -6.93 22.59 8.56
C HIS A 32 -7.13 21.24 9.24
N ASP A 33 -8.14 21.11 10.08
CA ASP A 33 -8.41 19.83 10.74
C ASP A 33 -8.98 18.82 9.74
N CYS A 34 -8.47 17.59 9.81
CA CYS A 34 -9.00 16.47 9.05
C CYS A 34 -10.43 16.19 9.52
N PRO A 35 -11.44 16.19 8.63
CA PRO A 35 -12.85 15.99 9.02
C PRO A 35 -13.17 14.56 9.49
N ILE A 36 -12.20 13.65 9.46
CA ILE A 36 -12.38 12.23 9.79
C ILE A 36 -11.68 11.87 11.10
N CYS A 37 -10.46 12.37 11.32
CA CYS A 37 -9.67 12.02 12.50
C CYS A 37 -9.37 13.20 13.44
N ASP A 38 -9.89 14.39 13.13
CA ASP A 38 -9.75 15.62 13.91
C ASP A 38 -8.29 16.03 14.21
N LYS A 39 -7.34 15.53 13.41
CA LYS A 39 -5.93 15.93 13.46
C LYS A 39 -5.68 17.05 12.48
N GLU A 40 -4.80 17.97 12.87
CA GLU A 40 -4.31 19.01 11.97
C GLU A 40 -3.70 18.37 10.72
N SER A 41 -4.21 18.75 9.56
CA SER A 41 -3.70 18.35 8.26
C SER A 41 -2.70 19.39 7.79
N ASP A 42 -1.49 18.92 7.49
CA ASP A 42 -0.46 19.75 6.90
C ASP A 42 -0.86 20.24 5.50
N PRO A 43 -0.39 21.43 5.07
CA PRO A 43 -0.66 21.94 3.73
C PRO A 43 -0.16 21.10 2.56
N MET A 44 0.82 20.20 2.77
CA MET A 44 1.35 19.31 1.74
C MET A 44 0.45 18.07 1.54
N GLY A 45 -0.42 17.79 2.51
CA GLY A 45 -1.39 16.70 2.49
C GLY A 45 -0.87 15.35 2.95
N ASP A 46 0.24 15.33 3.68
CA ASP A 46 0.83 14.09 4.22
C ASP A 46 -0.13 13.40 5.21
N THR A 47 -0.80 14.19 6.03
CA THR A 47 -1.79 13.72 7.02
C THR A 47 -2.94 12.96 6.36
N GLN A 48 -3.38 13.38 5.17
CA GLN A 48 -4.46 12.70 4.45
C GLN A 48 -4.02 11.32 3.93
N ARG A 49 -2.73 11.11 3.66
CA ARG A 49 -2.19 9.80 3.23
C ARG A 49 -2.11 8.79 4.37
N VAL A 50 -1.94 9.27 5.60
CA VAL A 50 -1.78 8.42 6.80
C VAL A 50 -2.94 8.56 7.79
N CYS A 51 -4.08 9.07 7.30
CA CYS A 51 -5.26 9.28 8.13
C CYS A 51 -5.69 7.94 8.76
N GLY A 52 -5.85 7.96 10.09
CA GLY A 52 -6.27 6.78 10.84
C GLY A 52 -7.78 6.55 10.83
N GLY A 53 -8.56 7.53 10.38
CA GLY A 53 -10.01 7.55 10.59
C GLY A 53 -10.83 6.75 9.58
N ASN A 54 -10.36 6.59 8.34
CA ASN A 54 -11.12 5.95 7.26
C ASN A 54 -10.51 4.64 6.75
N GLY A 55 -9.56 4.05 7.49
CA GLY A 55 -8.82 2.89 7.02
C GLY A 55 -7.79 3.18 5.93
N ASP A 56 -7.47 4.46 5.68
CA ASP A 56 -6.50 4.87 4.66
C ASP A 56 -5.12 4.23 4.89
N ARG A 57 -4.71 4.04 6.15
CA ARG A 57 -3.50 3.28 6.52
C ARG A 57 -3.54 1.83 6.03
N ILE A 58 -4.68 1.16 6.19
CA ILE A 58 -4.86 -0.23 5.76
C ILE A 58 -4.81 -0.29 4.23
N ILE A 59 -5.49 0.63 3.55
CA ILE A 59 -5.46 0.72 2.08
C ILE A 59 -4.04 1.01 1.60
N CYS A 60 -3.32 1.90 2.27
CA CYS A 60 -1.95 2.29 1.95
C CYS A 60 -0.98 1.11 2.09
N HIS A 61 -1.15 0.25 3.11
CA HIS A 61 -0.37 -0.98 3.26
C HIS A 61 -0.81 -2.09 2.29
N ASN A 62 -2.10 -2.30 2.10
CA ASN A 62 -2.61 -3.36 1.22
C ASN A 62 -2.27 -3.09 -0.25
N SER A 63 -2.27 -1.83 -0.69
CA SER A 63 -1.99 -1.47 -2.09
C SER A 63 -0.65 -1.98 -2.62
N PRO A 64 0.52 -1.72 -1.98
CA PRO A 64 1.78 -2.32 -2.42
C PRO A 64 1.78 -3.84 -2.30
N CYS A 65 1.11 -4.42 -1.29
CA CYS A 65 0.97 -5.87 -1.19
C CYS A 65 0.21 -6.47 -2.39
N GLU A 66 -0.89 -5.85 -2.82
CA GLU A 66 -1.64 -6.22 -4.02
C GLU A 66 -0.76 -6.13 -5.28
N VAL A 67 0.01 -5.05 -5.43
CA VAL A 67 0.91 -4.86 -6.59
C VAL A 67 1.96 -5.97 -6.65
N ILE A 68 2.64 -6.29 -5.55
CA ILE A 68 3.62 -7.38 -5.50
C ILE A 68 2.95 -8.71 -5.82
N PHE A 69 1.79 -8.99 -5.21
CA PHE A 69 1.06 -10.23 -5.42
C PHE A 69 0.66 -10.43 -6.88
N PHE A 70 0.04 -9.44 -7.52
CA PHE A 70 -0.39 -9.53 -8.91
C PHE A 70 0.78 -9.55 -9.88
N SER A 71 1.87 -8.81 -9.59
CA SER A 71 3.09 -8.88 -10.40
C SER A 71 3.69 -10.28 -10.35
N ALA A 72 3.71 -10.91 -9.17
CA ALA A 72 4.20 -12.27 -9.01
C ALA A 72 3.28 -13.31 -9.66
N GLN A 73 1.96 -13.10 -9.60
CA GLN A 73 0.99 -13.95 -10.31
C GLN A 73 1.18 -13.86 -11.83
N ALA A 74 1.35 -12.64 -12.36
CA ALA A 74 1.61 -12.41 -13.79
C ALA A 74 2.94 -13.01 -14.26
N ALA A 75 3.90 -13.19 -13.36
CA ALA A 75 5.18 -13.86 -13.62
C ALA A 75 5.16 -15.38 -13.36
N ASP A 76 3.99 -15.98 -13.11
CA ASP A 76 3.80 -17.41 -12.82
C ASP A 76 4.56 -17.92 -11.59
N LEU A 77 4.72 -17.06 -10.58
CA LEU A 77 5.44 -17.40 -9.34
C LEU A 77 4.53 -18.02 -8.27
N ALA A 78 3.30 -18.39 -8.65
CA ALA A 78 2.29 -19.00 -7.78
C ALA A 78 2.12 -18.28 -6.42
N SER A 79 2.07 -16.95 -6.46
CA SER A 79 1.94 -16.09 -5.26
C SER A 79 0.69 -16.42 -4.44
N ARG A 80 0.80 -16.31 -3.12
CA ARG A 80 -0.28 -16.55 -2.15
C ARG A 80 -0.28 -15.44 -1.09
N LYS A 81 -1.47 -15.03 -0.65
CA LYS A 81 -1.64 -14.12 0.51
C LYS A 81 -2.11 -14.91 1.72
N GLU A 82 -1.80 -14.41 2.90
CA GLU A 82 -2.38 -14.89 4.17
C GLU A 82 -2.27 -16.42 4.34
N VAL A 83 -1.11 -16.98 3.99
CA VAL A 83 -0.90 -18.43 4.10
C VAL A 83 -0.72 -18.79 5.58
N SER A 84 -1.72 -19.46 6.14
CA SER A 84 -1.64 -20.09 7.46
C SER A 84 -0.72 -21.31 7.42
N SER A 85 -0.27 -21.76 8.59
CA SER A 85 0.55 -22.97 8.79
C SER A 85 1.87 -23.03 7.99
N LEU A 86 2.45 -21.87 7.65
CA LEU A 86 3.83 -21.79 7.14
C LEU A 86 4.88 -22.24 8.16
N LEU A 87 4.56 -22.17 9.46
CA LEU A 87 5.37 -22.72 10.55
C LEU A 87 4.62 -23.92 11.13
N SER A 88 5.34 -25.02 11.36
CA SER A 88 4.74 -26.32 11.70
C SER A 88 3.90 -26.36 12.98
N ASP A 89 3.97 -25.32 13.82
CA ASP A 89 3.27 -25.24 15.11
C ASP A 89 2.57 -23.89 15.33
N SER A 90 2.29 -23.11 14.28
CA SER A 90 1.56 -21.85 14.43
C SER A 90 0.43 -21.66 13.41
N CYS A 91 -0.71 -21.16 13.91
CA CYS A 91 -1.77 -20.59 13.09
C CYS A 91 -1.53 -19.11 12.77
N SER A 92 -0.30 -18.61 12.98
CA SER A 92 0.03 -17.23 12.66
C SER A 92 0.10 -17.05 11.14
N HIS A 93 -0.12 -15.83 10.69
CA HIS A 93 0.09 -15.39 9.31
C HIS A 93 1.46 -14.71 9.29
N PRO A 94 2.55 -15.42 8.99
CA PRO A 94 3.89 -14.89 9.22
C PRO A 94 4.37 -13.95 8.13
N ALA A 95 3.55 -13.68 7.11
CA ALA A 95 3.90 -12.81 5.99
C ALA A 95 2.66 -12.30 5.25
N ASP A 96 2.75 -11.11 4.67
CA ASP A 96 1.72 -10.54 3.80
C ASP A 96 1.60 -11.34 2.50
N ILE A 97 2.75 -11.76 1.95
CA ILE A 97 2.84 -12.49 0.68
C ILE A 97 3.84 -13.64 0.79
N PHE A 98 3.43 -14.80 0.27
CA PHE A 98 4.28 -15.97 0.14
C PHE A 98 4.47 -16.34 -1.33
N LEU A 99 5.73 -16.53 -1.73
CA LEU A 99 6.11 -17.07 -3.04
C LEU A 99 6.72 -18.46 -2.83
N PRO A 100 6.10 -19.55 -3.33
CA PRO A 100 6.63 -20.90 -3.16
C PRO A 100 7.89 -21.18 -3.98
N SER A 101 8.11 -20.45 -5.08
CA SER A 101 9.28 -20.58 -5.95
C SER A 101 9.75 -19.21 -6.39
N TRP A 102 10.83 -18.72 -5.78
CA TRP A 102 11.47 -17.46 -6.10
C TRP A 102 12.90 -17.70 -6.66
N SER A 103 13.87 -16.86 -6.30
CA SER A 103 15.25 -16.93 -6.75
C SER A 103 15.87 -18.30 -6.44
N GLY A 104 16.33 -18.99 -7.49
CA GLY A 104 16.89 -20.34 -7.39
C GLY A 104 15.88 -21.41 -6.97
N GLY A 105 14.59 -21.18 -7.19
CA GLY A 105 13.51 -22.12 -6.84
C GLY A 105 13.23 -22.21 -5.34
N LYS A 106 13.79 -21.30 -4.52
CA LYS A 106 13.59 -21.30 -3.07
C LYS A 106 12.31 -20.54 -2.72
N PRO A 107 11.52 -21.03 -1.74
CA PRO A 107 10.38 -20.28 -1.24
C PRO A 107 10.83 -19.00 -0.54
N THR A 108 10.02 -17.95 -0.57
CA THR A 108 10.30 -16.66 0.05
C THR A 108 9.01 -16.04 0.58
N VAL A 109 9.14 -15.34 1.70
CA VAL A 109 8.08 -14.54 2.31
C VAL A 109 8.41 -13.06 2.17
N PHE A 110 7.39 -12.23 1.95
CA PHE A 110 7.50 -10.77 1.95
C PHE A 110 6.62 -10.21 3.07
N ASP A 111 7.23 -9.36 3.88
CA ASP A 111 6.59 -8.52 4.90
C ASP A 111 6.78 -7.07 4.47
N VAL A 112 5.68 -6.34 4.32
CA VAL A 112 5.65 -5.02 3.67
C VAL A 112 5.31 -3.98 4.71
N THR A 113 6.29 -3.17 5.08
CA THR A 113 6.05 -2.00 5.92
C THR A 113 6.01 -0.74 5.07
N VAL A 114 4.93 0.04 5.20
CA VAL A 114 4.86 1.39 4.64
C VAL A 114 5.27 2.37 5.73
N ILE A 115 6.37 3.08 5.50
CA ILE A 115 6.88 4.13 6.39
C ILE A 115 6.60 5.50 5.76
N SER A 116 6.06 6.41 6.57
CA SER A 116 6.04 7.84 6.27
C SER A 116 7.02 8.52 7.22
N PRO A 117 7.91 9.41 6.76
CA PRO A 117 8.86 10.12 7.62
C PRO A 117 8.21 11.22 8.49
N ILE A 118 6.88 11.24 8.57
CA ILE A 118 6.04 12.33 9.08
C ILE A 118 5.18 11.81 10.22
#